data_AF-A0A329SNF3-F1
#
_entry.id   AF-A0A329SNF3-F1
#
_cell.length_a   1.000
_cell.length_b   1.000
_cell.length_c   1.000
_cell.angle_alpha   90.00
_cell.angle_beta   90.00
_cell.angle_gamma   90.00
#
_symmetry.space_group_name_H-M   'P 1'
#
loop_
_entity.id
_entity.type
_entity.pdbx_description
1 polymer ?
#
loop_
_entity_poly.entity_id
_entity_poly.type
_entity_poly.pdbx_seq_one_letter_code
_entity_poly.pdbx_strand_id
1 'polypeptide(L)'
;MASFIKLDSTDLVQDGYNSSWRYSFPGSAADFRDVACAVQSISMYNSEYNIDATQFYNNSFKIEVPTAATTSTVSITLADGIYSYDDINRSIQTALVNAGAYLIDPSGNNVFYIQLGENSVYYAAQFDFSATQ
;
A
#
# COMPACT_ATOMS: atom_id res chain seq x y z
N MET A 1 33.43 -4.44 5.97
CA MET A 1 33.06 -3.82 4.69
C MET A 1 31.84 -4.57 4.19
N ALA A 2 30.64 -3.97 4.20
CA ALA A 2 29.44 -4.65 3.72
C ALA A 2 29.30 -4.37 2.23
N SER A 3 29.42 -5.41 1.40
CA SER A 3 29.14 -5.34 -0.03
C SER A 3 27.67 -5.65 -0.28
N PHE A 4 26.90 -4.70 -0.78
CA PHE A 4 25.54 -4.94 -1.20
C PHE A 4 25.52 -5.69 -2.53
N ILE A 5 24.81 -6.81 -2.58
CA ILE A 5 24.53 -7.54 -3.82
C ILE A 5 23.15 -7.08 -4.30
N LYS A 6 23.10 -6.48 -5.48
CA LYS A 6 21.83 -6.13 -6.14
C LYS A 6 21.38 -7.36 -6.95
N LEU A 7 20.16 -7.80 -6.71
CA LEU A 7 19.47 -8.77 -7.54
C LEU A 7 18.40 -8.04 -8.35
N ASP A 8 18.35 -8.25 -9.67
CA ASP A 8 17.28 -7.74 -10.54
C ASP A 8 16.85 -8.76 -11.60
N SER A 9 16.07 -8.32 -12.59
CA SER A 9 15.54 -9.20 -13.65
C SER A 9 16.63 -9.89 -14.48
N THR A 10 17.87 -9.38 -14.45
CA THR A 10 19.00 -10.04 -15.13
C THR A 10 19.53 -11.26 -14.38
N ASP A 11 19.30 -11.35 -13.07
CA ASP A 11 19.66 -12.50 -12.24
C ASP A 11 18.58 -13.59 -12.23
N LEU A 12 17.44 -13.35 -12.91
CA LEU A 12 16.34 -14.31 -12.93
C LEU A 12 16.75 -15.60 -13.66
N VAL A 13 16.61 -16.72 -12.97
CA VAL A 13 16.80 -18.04 -13.57
C VAL A 13 15.59 -18.33 -14.46
N GLN A 14 15.83 -18.53 -15.76
CA GLN A 14 14.76 -18.88 -16.69
C GLN A 14 14.33 -20.34 -16.51
N ASP A 15 13.46 -20.57 -15.52
CA ASP A 15 12.82 -21.86 -15.22
C ASP A 15 11.32 -21.87 -15.57
N GLY A 16 10.77 -20.75 -16.03
CA GLY A 16 9.35 -20.56 -16.34
C GLY A 16 8.46 -20.26 -15.14
N TYR A 17 9.02 -20.25 -13.92
CA TYR A 17 8.29 -20.01 -12.67
C TYR A 17 8.63 -18.69 -12.01
N ASN A 18 9.64 -17.95 -12.52
CA ASN A 18 10.10 -16.66 -11.99
C ASN A 18 10.37 -16.68 -10.47
N SER A 19 10.83 -17.82 -9.96
CA SER A 19 10.91 -18.10 -8.51
C SER A 19 12.32 -18.10 -7.95
N SER A 20 13.33 -18.11 -8.82
CA SER A 20 14.74 -18.26 -8.47
C SER A 20 15.58 -17.15 -9.10
N TRP A 21 16.41 -16.49 -8.30
CA TRP A 21 17.42 -15.52 -8.76
C TRP A 21 18.82 -16.03 -8.41
N ARG A 22 19.78 -15.86 -9.33
CA ARG A 22 21.17 -16.31 -9.17
C ARG A 22 22.15 -15.21 -9.57
N TYR A 23 22.81 -14.65 -8.56
CA TYR A 23 23.96 -13.77 -8.77
C TYR A 23 25.24 -14.58 -8.94
N SER A 24 25.98 -14.32 -10.01
CA SER A 24 27.31 -14.92 -10.24
C SER A 24 28.39 -13.89 -9.95
N PHE A 25 29.24 -14.15 -8.96
CA PHE A 25 30.35 -13.26 -8.64
C PHE A 25 31.31 -13.14 -9.83
N PRO A 26 31.68 -11.93 -10.26
CA PRO A 26 32.57 -11.75 -11.41
C PRO A 26 33.99 -12.25 -11.11
N GLY A 27 34.49 -13.18 -11.93
CA GLY A 27 35.86 -13.70 -11.84
C GLY A 27 36.15 -14.50 -10.56
N SER A 28 37.37 -14.37 -10.02
CA SER A 28 37.81 -14.97 -8.74
C SER A 28 37.52 -14.07 -7.53
N ALA A 29 36.61 -13.10 -7.66
CA ALA A 29 36.39 -12.06 -6.64
C ALA A 29 35.85 -12.59 -5.30
N ALA A 30 35.34 -13.82 -5.28
CA ALA A 30 34.94 -14.52 -4.06
C ALA A 30 35.41 -15.97 -4.11
N ASP A 31 36.28 -16.37 -3.19
CA ASP A 31 36.68 -17.75 -2.96
C ASP A 31 36.19 -18.18 -1.57
N PHE A 32 35.16 -19.02 -1.54
CA PHE A 32 34.51 -19.44 -0.30
C PHE A 32 35.06 -20.79 0.20
N ARG A 33 36.38 -20.92 0.31
CA ARG A 33 37.02 -22.12 0.90
C ARG A 33 37.17 -21.96 2.40
N ASP A 34 36.72 -22.96 3.16
CA ASP A 34 36.83 -23.02 4.62
C ASP A 34 36.24 -21.80 5.36
N VAL A 35 35.23 -21.15 4.77
CA VAL A 35 34.53 -20.00 5.36
C VAL A 35 33.04 -20.30 5.58
N ALA A 36 32.50 -19.81 6.69
CA ALA A 36 31.08 -19.85 6.97
C ALA A 36 30.44 -18.50 6.57
N CYS A 37 29.47 -18.56 5.66
CA CYS A 37 28.72 -17.39 5.22
C CYS A 37 27.32 -17.42 5.81
N ALA A 38 26.84 -16.28 6.29
CA ALA A 38 25.47 -16.10 6.75
C ALA A 38 24.86 -14.86 6.10
N VAL A 39 23.56 -14.93 5.80
CA VAL A 39 22.82 -13.78 5.29
C VAL A 39 22.50 -12.85 6.46
N GLN A 40 23.00 -11.62 6.41
CA GLN A 40 22.73 -10.62 7.45
C GLN A 40 21.30 -10.07 7.36
N SER A 41 20.86 -9.73 6.15
CA SER A 41 19.54 -9.16 5.87
C SER A 41 19.20 -9.30 4.40
N ILE A 42 17.91 -9.43 4.09
CA ILE A 42 17.36 -9.33 2.75
C ILE A 42 16.36 -8.17 2.77
N SER A 43 16.49 -7.25 1.82
CA SER A 43 15.52 -6.18 1.63
C SER A 43 14.90 -6.36 0.24
N MET A 44 13.59 -6.52 0.20
CA MET A 44 12.82 -6.68 -1.03
C MET A 44 11.81 -5.54 -1.07
N TYR A 45 11.80 -4.79 -2.17
CA TYR A 45 10.73 -3.82 -2.40
C TYR A 45 9.48 -4.61 -2.78
N ASN A 46 8.36 -4.31 -2.11
CA ASN A 46 7.08 -4.92 -2.48
C ASN A 46 6.80 -4.56 -3.96
N SER A 47 6.66 -5.59 -4.79
CA SER A 47 6.48 -5.45 -6.25
C SER A 47 5.04 -5.70 -6.67
N GLU A 48 4.13 -5.86 -5.69
CA GLU A 48 2.72 -6.09 -5.93
C GLU A 48 1.91 -4.88 -5.46
N TYR A 49 1.05 -4.39 -6.36
CA TYR A 49 0.08 -3.37 -6.03
C TYR A 49 -1.11 -4.03 -5.35
N ASN A 50 -1.52 -3.50 -4.19
CA ASN A 50 -2.76 -3.96 -3.55
C ASN A 50 -4.00 -3.28 -4.16
N ILE A 51 -3.82 -2.15 -4.86
CA ILE A 51 -4.84 -1.47 -5.64
C ILE A 51 -4.47 -1.52 -7.12
N ASP A 52 -5.32 -2.13 -7.93
CA ASP A 52 -5.11 -2.26 -9.39
C ASP A 52 -6.45 -2.25 -10.13
N ALA A 53 -6.60 -1.30 -11.07
CA ALA A 53 -7.80 -1.09 -11.86
C ALA A 53 -8.11 -2.23 -12.84
N THR A 54 -7.10 -3.00 -13.25
CA THR A 54 -7.22 -4.01 -14.33
C THR A 54 -7.28 -5.42 -13.77
N GLN A 55 -6.45 -5.73 -12.78
CA GLN A 55 -6.32 -7.05 -12.20
C GLN A 55 -7.34 -7.29 -11.09
N PHE A 56 -7.62 -6.28 -10.25
CA PHE A 56 -8.45 -6.42 -9.06
C PHE A 56 -9.75 -5.60 -9.11
N TYR A 57 -9.86 -4.62 -10.01
CA TYR A 57 -11.01 -3.71 -10.13
C TYR A 57 -11.38 -3.03 -8.79
N ASN A 58 -10.39 -2.80 -7.93
CA ASN A 58 -10.58 -2.30 -6.57
C ASN A 58 -10.10 -0.84 -6.39
N ASN A 59 -9.88 -0.12 -7.50
CA ASN A 59 -9.33 1.22 -7.49
C ASN A 59 -10.39 2.33 -7.32
N SER A 60 -11.68 2.02 -7.36
CA SER A 60 -12.74 3.03 -7.23
C SER A 60 -13.82 2.62 -6.25
N PHE A 61 -14.30 3.58 -5.50
CA PHE A 61 -15.41 3.41 -4.56
C PHE A 61 -16.18 4.73 -4.40
N LYS A 62 -17.37 4.65 -3.80
CA LYS A 62 -18.27 5.79 -3.65
C LYS A 62 -18.70 5.91 -2.21
N ILE A 63 -18.83 7.14 -1.74
CA ILE A 63 -19.36 7.46 -0.42
C ILE A 63 -20.63 8.27 -0.63
N GLU A 64 -21.72 7.83 -0.02
CA GLU A 64 -22.95 8.62 0.06
C GLU A 64 -22.91 9.46 1.33
N VAL A 65 -22.98 10.78 1.14
CA VAL A 65 -22.97 11.75 2.22
C VAL A 65 -24.37 12.34 2.37
N PRO A 66 -24.97 12.35 3.57
CA PRO A 66 -26.24 13.00 3.80
C PRO A 66 -26.09 14.52 3.65
N THR A 67 -27.01 15.12 2.92
CA THR A 67 -27.27 16.57 2.89
C THR A 67 -28.61 16.84 3.60
N ALA A 68 -28.98 18.10 3.79
CA ALA A 68 -30.16 18.47 4.59
C ALA A 68 -31.44 17.68 4.23
N ALA A 69 -31.71 17.42 2.95
CA ALA A 69 -32.92 16.73 2.49
C ALA A 69 -32.67 15.55 1.54
N THR A 70 -31.45 15.39 1.01
CA THR A 70 -31.08 14.32 0.05
C THR A 70 -29.70 13.76 0.37
N THR A 71 -29.23 12.76 -0.36
CA THR A 71 -27.83 12.32 -0.33
C THR A 71 -27.05 12.90 -1.51
N SER A 72 -25.76 13.11 -1.32
CA SER A 72 -24.80 13.44 -2.38
C SER A 72 -23.78 12.31 -2.48
N THR A 73 -23.37 11.94 -3.69
CA THR A 73 -22.39 10.87 -3.91
C THR A 73 -21.02 11.46 -4.23
N VAL A 74 -20.03 11.15 -3.41
CA VAL A 74 -18.62 11.46 -3.66
C VAL A 74 -17.96 10.21 -4.24
N SER A 75 -17.48 10.31 -5.49
CA SER A 75 -16.74 9.22 -6.13
C SER A 75 -15.24 9.40 -5.91
N ILE A 76 -14.55 8.35 -5.50
CA ILE A 76 -13.12 8.34 -5.21
C ILE A 76 -12.48 7.30 -6.12
N THR A 77 -11.46 7.72 -6.85
CA THR A 77 -10.65 6.84 -7.69
C THR A 77 -9.19 6.97 -7.26
N LEU A 78 -8.63 5.87 -6.80
CA LEU A 78 -7.22 5.71 -6.48
C LEU A 78 -6.45 5.36 -7.75
N ALA A 79 -5.23 5.87 -7.88
CA ALA A 79 -4.30 5.40 -8.91
C ALA A 79 -3.76 4.01 -8.51
N ASP A 80 -3.41 3.19 -9.50
CA ASP A 80 -2.82 1.87 -9.25
C ASP A 80 -1.53 1.99 -8.44
N GLY A 81 -1.39 1.17 -7.40
CA GLY A 81 -0.26 1.26 -6.49
C GLY A 81 -0.43 0.51 -5.19
N ILE A 82 0.52 0.75 -4.27
CA ILE A 82 0.49 0.23 -2.91
C ILE A 82 -0.02 1.29 -1.93
N TYR A 83 -1.08 0.95 -1.20
CA TYR A 83 -1.71 1.85 -0.23
C TYR A 83 -1.81 1.18 1.13
N SER A 84 -1.38 1.88 2.17
CA SER A 84 -1.81 1.55 3.54
C SER A 84 -3.24 2.04 3.79
N TYR A 85 -3.86 1.59 4.88
CA TYR A 85 -5.16 2.12 5.31
C TYR A 85 -5.11 3.64 5.56
N ASP A 86 -3.99 4.16 6.07
CA ASP A 86 -3.80 5.60 6.27
C ASP A 86 -3.76 6.37 4.94
N ASP A 87 -3.15 5.81 3.90
CA ASP A 87 -3.12 6.43 2.56
C ASP A 87 -4.51 6.48 1.93
N ILE A 88 -5.30 5.41 2.11
CA ILE A 88 -6.70 5.37 1.66
C ILE A 88 -7.53 6.39 2.43
N ASN A 89 -7.39 6.46 3.76
CA ASN A 89 -8.08 7.43 4.60
C ASN A 89 -7.76 8.87 4.20
N ARG A 90 -6.49 9.18 3.94
CA ARG A 90 -6.09 10.50 3.44
C ARG A 90 -6.71 10.84 2.09
N SER A 91 -6.84 9.86 1.21
CA SER A 91 -7.51 10.03 -0.09
C SER A 91 -9.01 10.32 0.09
N ILE A 92 -9.68 9.60 1.01
CA ILE A 92 -11.07 9.85 1.41
C ILE A 92 -11.23 11.27 1.96
N GLN A 93 -10.40 11.65 2.93
CA GLN A 93 -10.42 12.99 3.54
C GLN A 93 -10.23 14.09 2.49
N THR A 94 -9.29 13.91 1.57
CA THR A 94 -9.05 14.87 0.48
C THR A 94 -10.29 15.02 -0.43
N ALA A 95 -10.94 13.90 -0.79
CA ALA A 95 -12.14 13.93 -1.60
C ALA A 95 -13.32 14.59 -0.85
N LEU A 96 -13.47 14.33 0.45
CA LEU A 96 -14.49 14.95 1.29
C LEU A 96 -14.24 16.46 1.46
N VAL A 97 -13.00 16.89 1.64
CA VAL A 97 -12.65 18.32 1.70
C VAL A 97 -13.00 19.03 0.39
N ASN A 98 -12.63 18.43 -0.75
CA ASN A 98 -12.94 18.99 -2.07
C ASN A 98 -14.46 19.04 -2.34
N ALA A 99 -15.23 18.10 -1.79
CA ALA A 99 -16.68 18.09 -1.87
C ALA A 99 -17.37 18.97 -0.81
N GLY A 100 -16.64 19.54 0.15
CA GLY A 100 -17.21 20.28 1.28
C GLY A 100 -17.96 19.40 2.29
N ALA A 101 -17.71 18.10 2.28
CA ALA A 101 -18.42 17.07 3.05
C ALA A 101 -17.67 16.73 4.37
N TYR A 102 -17.36 17.74 5.17
CA TYR A 102 -16.69 17.60 6.48
C TYR A 102 -17.27 18.59 7.48
N LEU A 103 -17.09 18.33 8.78
CA LEU A 103 -17.45 19.28 9.83
C LEU A 103 -16.20 19.98 10.35
N ILE A 104 -16.39 21.13 11.02
CA ILE A 104 -15.31 21.87 11.67
C ILE A 104 -15.59 21.87 13.16
N ASP A 105 -14.60 21.47 13.95
CA ASP A 105 -14.69 21.50 15.41
C ASP A 105 -14.57 22.95 15.95
N PRO A 106 -14.85 23.20 17.24
CA PRO A 106 -14.69 24.52 17.84
C PRO A 106 -13.24 25.07 17.82
N SER A 107 -12.25 24.22 17.55
CA SER A 107 -10.83 24.57 17.44
C SER A 107 -10.41 24.89 15.99
N GLY A 108 -11.31 24.73 15.02
CA GLY A 108 -11.05 24.95 13.60
C GLY A 108 -10.50 23.73 12.84
N ASN A 109 -10.48 22.54 13.43
CA ASN A 109 -10.01 21.31 12.78
C ASN A 109 -11.12 20.65 11.96
N ASN A 110 -10.75 20.05 10.84
CA ASN A 110 -11.67 19.27 10.02
C ASN A 110 -11.94 17.92 10.69
N VAL A 111 -13.21 17.60 10.90
CA VAL A 111 -13.69 16.35 11.49
C VAL A 111 -14.32 15.49 10.40
N PHE A 112 -13.84 14.25 10.31
CA PHE A 112 -14.34 13.24 9.38
C PHE A 112 -15.00 12.10 10.15
N TYR A 113 -16.13 11.61 9.62
CA TYR A 113 -16.96 10.55 10.24
C TYR A 113 -16.87 9.24 9.47
N ILE A 114 -15.80 9.04 8.71
CA ILE A 114 -15.54 7.79 8.02
C ILE A 114 -14.05 7.53 8.03
N GLN A 115 -13.69 6.33 8.47
CA GLN A 115 -12.33 5.82 8.43
C GLN A 115 -12.35 4.34 8.10
N LEU A 116 -11.33 3.90 7.37
CA LEU A 116 -11.05 2.51 7.07
C LEU A 116 -9.89 2.05 7.96
N GLY A 117 -10.03 0.89 8.58
CA GLY A 117 -8.99 0.29 9.40
C GLY A 117 -8.89 -1.21 9.19
N GLU A 118 -7.87 -1.81 9.78
CA GLU A 118 -7.71 -3.26 9.83
C GLU A 118 -8.56 -3.88 10.95
N ASN A 119 -9.20 -5.01 10.66
CA ASN A 119 -9.75 -5.89 11.67
C ASN A 119 -8.93 -7.19 11.71
N SER A 120 -8.02 -7.26 12.68
CA SER A 120 -7.09 -8.38 12.83
C SER A 120 -7.76 -9.70 13.20
N VAL A 121 -8.95 -9.66 13.81
CA VAL A 121 -9.70 -10.86 14.20
C VAL A 121 -10.31 -11.55 12.99
N TYR A 122 -10.83 -10.75 12.05
CA TYR A 122 -11.49 -11.25 10.85
C TYR A 122 -10.61 -11.21 9.58
N TYR A 123 -9.36 -10.76 9.70
CA TYR A 123 -8.45 -10.56 8.57
C TYR A 123 -9.12 -9.77 7.43
N ALA A 124 -9.86 -8.72 7.79
CA ALA A 124 -10.71 -7.97 6.89
C ALA A 124 -10.58 -6.46 7.11
N ALA A 125 -10.97 -5.67 6.12
CA ALA A 125 -11.10 -4.23 6.29
C ALA A 125 -12.38 -3.88 7.06
N GLN A 126 -12.30 -2.89 7.94
CA GLN A 126 -13.42 -2.40 8.72
C GLN A 126 -13.65 -0.92 8.45
N PHE A 127 -14.91 -0.55 8.26
CA PHE A 127 -15.34 0.84 8.29
C PHE A 127 -15.76 1.21 9.71
N ASP A 128 -15.26 2.35 10.16
CA ASP A 128 -15.75 3.02 11.35
C ASP A 128 -16.32 4.39 10.97
N PHE A 129 -17.49 4.68 11.52
CA PHE A 129 -18.27 5.90 11.26
C PHE A 129 -18.30 6.84 12.46
N SER A 130 -17.43 6.61 13.45
CA SER A 130 -17.22 7.53 14.56
C SER A 130 -16.40 8.75 14.14
N ALA A 131 -16.51 9.84 14.90
CA ALA A 131 -15.67 11.01 14.67
C ALA A 131 -14.20 10.62 14.91
N THR A 132 -13.37 10.83 13.90
CA THR A 132 -11.91 10.71 14.06
C THR A 132 -11.43 11.80 15.03
N GLN A 133 -10.77 11.38 16.11
CA GLN A 133 -10.10 12.29 17.06
C GLN A 133 -8.75 12.74 16.50
#